data_AF-A0A0W8FVE2-F1
#
_entry.id   AF-A0A0W8FVE2-F1
#
_cell.length_a   1.000
_cell.length_b   1.000
_cell.length_c   1.000
_cell.angle_alpha   90.00
_cell.angle_beta   90.00
_cell.angle_gamma   90.00
#
_symmetry.space_group_name_H-M   'P 1'
#
loop_
_entity.id
_entity.type
_entity.pdbx_description
1 polymer ?
#
loop_
_entity_poly.entity_id
_entity_poly.type
_entity_poly.pdbx_seq_one_letter_code
_entity_poly.pdbx_strand_id
1 'polypeptide(L)'
;MYNILIALMLNVTASEFKKCTEEDSGYAVIYSYSQIIYDDGIDRTQYFPFDIFDLSGKQILSVGYNFDSPAVVKLQTGKYLIKLLNLKGDAISHRISIEKDSIKNFSFTE
;
A
#
# COMPACT_ATOMS: atom_id res chain seq x y z
N MET A 1 -23.62 43.12 -38.46
CA MET A 1 -22.56 42.16 -38.07
C MET A 1 -22.91 41.59 -36.72
N TYR A 2 -23.35 40.32 -36.67
CA TYR A 2 -23.70 39.66 -35.41
C TYR A 2 -22.43 39.07 -34.78
N ASN A 3 -22.04 39.61 -33.62
CA ASN A 3 -21.02 38.99 -32.77
C ASN A 3 -21.69 37.85 -31.99
N ILE A 4 -21.41 36.61 -32.38
CA ILE A 4 -21.82 35.42 -31.63
C ILE A 4 -20.68 35.10 -30.66
N LEU A 5 -20.90 35.40 -29.38
CA LEU A 5 -20.03 35.01 -28.27
C LEU A 5 -20.38 33.56 -27.89
N ILE A 6 -19.54 32.59 -28.26
CA ILE A 6 -19.70 31.19 -27.86
C ILE A 6 -19.02 31.01 -26.50
N ALA A 7 -19.81 30.88 -25.44
CA ALA A 7 -19.32 30.52 -24.11
C ALA A 7 -19.13 28.99 -24.05
N LEU A 8 -17.86 28.56 -24.06
CA LEU A 8 -17.47 27.16 -23.92
C LEU A 8 -17.49 26.77 -22.42
N MET A 9 -18.56 26.11 -21.98
CA MET A 9 -18.65 25.53 -20.63
C MET A 9 -17.69 24.33 -20.53
N LEU A 10 -16.54 24.52 -19.86
CA LEU A 10 -15.67 23.43 -19.46
C LEU A 10 -16.34 22.61 -18.35
N ASN A 11 -16.75 21.38 -18.67
CA ASN A 11 -17.11 20.38 -17.67
C ASN A 11 -15.84 19.92 -16.96
N VAL A 12 -15.50 20.58 -15.85
CA VAL A 12 -14.51 20.05 -14.92
C VAL A 12 -15.16 18.91 -14.16
N THR A 13 -14.84 17.68 -14.54
CA THR A 13 -15.17 16.51 -13.72
C THR A 13 -14.31 16.59 -12.45
N ALA A 14 -14.91 17.03 -11.35
CA ALA A 14 -14.31 16.92 -10.04
C ALA A 14 -14.17 15.42 -9.73
N SER A 15 -12.94 14.91 -9.79
CA SER A 15 -12.60 13.60 -9.24
C SER A 15 -12.75 13.70 -7.73
N GLU A 16 -13.83 13.11 -7.21
CA GLU A 16 -14.10 13.08 -5.77
C GLU A 16 -13.02 12.24 -5.08
N PHE A 17 -12.07 12.91 -4.44
CA PHE A 17 -11.24 12.29 -3.41
C PHE A 17 -12.17 11.90 -2.25
N LYS A 18 -12.59 10.63 -2.24
CA LYS A 18 -13.30 10.04 -1.10
C LYS A 18 -12.38 10.14 0.12
N LYS A 19 -12.68 11.09 1.00
CA LYS A 19 -12.00 11.24 2.29
C LYS A 19 -12.10 9.90 3.01
N CYS A 20 -10.97 9.35 3.43
CA CYS A 20 -10.93 8.09 4.17
C CYS A 20 -11.62 8.32 5.51
N THR A 21 -12.91 7.98 5.63
CA THR A 21 -13.64 8.02 6.90
C THR A 21 -13.12 6.86 7.74
N GLU A 22 -12.71 7.14 8.99
CA GLU A 22 -12.11 6.15 9.89
C GLU A 22 -13.00 4.93 10.14
N GLU A 23 -14.31 5.05 9.87
CA GLU A 23 -15.36 4.09 10.19
C GLU A 23 -15.32 2.75 9.41
N ASP A 24 -14.45 2.60 8.41
CA ASP A 24 -14.35 1.36 7.62
C ASP A 24 -12.91 0.98 7.30
N SER A 25 -12.13 0.67 8.34
CA SER A 25 -10.72 0.31 8.22
C SER A 25 -10.33 -0.87 9.10
N GLY A 26 -9.23 -1.52 8.73
CA GLY A 26 -8.55 -2.55 9.51
C GLY A 26 -7.03 -2.41 9.38
N TYR A 27 -6.30 -3.29 10.07
CA TYR A 27 -4.85 -3.29 10.10
C TYR A 27 -4.27 -4.52 9.42
N ALA A 28 -3.23 -4.31 8.62
CA ALA A 28 -2.39 -5.36 8.07
C ALA A 28 -1.02 -5.30 8.75
N VAL A 29 -0.60 -6.41 9.35
CA VAL A 29 0.78 -6.62 9.81
C VAL A 29 1.49 -7.42 8.73
N ILE A 30 2.51 -6.83 8.12
CA ILE A 30 3.17 -7.36 6.94
C ILE A 30 4.59 -7.77 7.32
N TYR A 31 4.80 -9.08 7.35
CA TYR A 31 6.12 -9.71 7.46
C TYR A 31 6.63 -9.95 6.03
N SER A 32 7.28 -8.94 5.46
CA SER A 32 8.02 -9.08 4.20
C SER A 32 9.23 -10.01 4.37
N TYR A 33 9.86 -10.38 3.25
CA TYR A 33 11.16 -11.02 3.30
C TYR A 33 12.11 -10.21 4.17
N SER A 34 12.95 -10.90 4.93
CA SER A 34 13.87 -10.25 5.85
C SER A 34 15.25 -10.87 5.78
N GLN A 35 16.25 -10.07 6.08
CA GLN A 35 17.63 -10.52 6.25
C GLN A 35 18.17 -10.04 7.60
N ILE A 36 19.16 -10.74 8.12
CA ILE A 36 19.96 -10.22 9.25
C ILE A 36 21.04 -9.31 8.70
N ILE A 37 21.15 -8.10 9.23
CA ILE A 37 22.25 -7.19 8.97
C ILE A 37 23.03 -6.90 10.26
N TYR A 38 24.30 -6.58 10.14
CA TYR A 38 25.11 -6.10 11.26
C TYR A 38 25.18 -4.58 11.22
N ASP A 39 24.68 -3.93 12.27
CA ASP A 39 24.54 -2.48 12.38
C ASP A 39 24.83 -2.07 13.83
N ASP A 40 25.68 -1.06 14.03
CA ASP A 40 26.09 -0.56 15.36
C ASP A 40 26.52 -1.63 16.39
N GLY A 41 27.16 -2.71 15.92
CA GLY A 41 27.69 -3.75 16.80
C GLY A 41 26.69 -4.84 17.18
N ILE A 42 25.49 -4.82 16.61
CA ILE A 42 24.44 -5.80 16.86
C ILE A 42 23.87 -6.36 15.56
N ASP A 43 23.41 -7.61 15.61
CA ASP A 43 22.62 -8.21 14.53
C ASP A 43 21.17 -7.70 14.60
N ARG A 44 20.66 -7.20 13.48
CA ARG A 44 19.29 -6.65 13.35
C ARG A 44 18.52 -7.35 12.24
N THR A 45 17.23 -7.53 12.45
CA THR A 45 16.34 -8.05 11.40
C THR A 45 15.88 -6.89 10.52
N GLN A 46 16.23 -6.91 9.25
CA GLN A 46 15.78 -5.93 8.26
C GLN A 46 14.71 -6.53 7.36
N TYR A 47 13.49 -6.01 7.44
CA TYR A 47 12.37 -6.34 6.56
C TYR A 47 12.45 -5.53 5.26
N PHE A 48 12.22 -6.20 4.14
CA PHE A 48 12.33 -5.65 2.79
C PHE A 48 11.16 -4.73 2.45
N PRO A 49 11.38 -3.76 1.54
CA PRO A 49 10.35 -2.84 1.09
C PRO A 49 9.24 -3.55 0.31
N PHE A 50 8.05 -2.95 0.33
CA PHE A 50 6.90 -3.42 -0.42
C PHE A 50 5.95 -2.26 -0.75
N ASP A 51 5.12 -2.48 -1.76
CA ASP A 51 4.10 -1.55 -2.21
C ASP A 51 2.71 -2.17 -2.09
N ILE A 52 1.71 -1.35 -1.77
CA ILE A 52 0.31 -1.76 -1.73
C ILE A 52 -0.46 -1.05 -2.84
N PHE A 53 -1.19 -1.82 -3.63
CA PHE A 53 -2.07 -1.34 -4.70
C PHE A 53 -3.51 -1.76 -4.43
N ASP A 54 -4.46 -0.95 -4.87
CA ASP A 54 -5.83 -1.41 -5.02
C ASP A 54 -5.98 -2.33 -6.24
N LEU A 55 -7.18 -2.90 -6.42
CA LEU A 55 -7.45 -3.79 -7.55
C LEU A 55 -7.54 -3.08 -8.91
N SER A 56 -7.61 -1.74 -8.94
CA SER A 56 -7.51 -0.96 -10.17
C SER A 56 -6.06 -0.73 -10.60
N GLY A 57 -5.10 -1.11 -9.75
CA GLY A 57 -3.67 -0.92 -9.99
C GLY A 57 -3.15 0.44 -9.50
N LYS A 58 -3.98 1.23 -8.80
CA LYS A 58 -3.52 2.47 -8.17
C LYS A 58 -2.74 2.15 -6.91
N GLN A 59 -1.55 2.75 -6.79
CA GLN A 59 -0.73 2.61 -5.58
C GLN A 59 -1.39 3.38 -4.42
N ILE A 60 -1.54 2.70 -3.30
CA ILE A 60 -2.10 3.23 -2.06
C ILE A 60 -0.97 3.66 -1.13
N LEU A 61 0.07 2.84 -1.01
CA LEU A 61 1.19 3.07 -0.10
C LEU A 61 2.47 2.44 -0.65
N SER A 62 3.61 3.02 -0.29
CA SER A 62 4.94 2.43 -0.41
C SER A 62 5.56 2.37 0.97
N VAL A 63 6.12 1.22 1.34
CA VAL A 63 6.80 1.01 2.62
C VAL A 63 8.25 0.66 2.33
N GLY A 64 9.16 1.42 2.95
CA GLY A 64 10.60 1.19 2.86
C GLY A 64 11.06 0.03 3.74
N TYR A 65 12.36 -0.03 3.99
CA TYR A 65 12.93 -0.98 4.95
C TYR A 65 12.46 -0.68 6.37
N ASN A 66 12.08 -1.72 7.10
CA ASN A 66 11.81 -1.67 8.53
C ASN A 66 12.81 -2.53 9.28
N PHE A 67 13.21 -2.10 10.48
CA PHE A 67 14.13 -2.86 11.33
C PHE A 67 13.41 -3.40 12.56
N ASP A 68 13.78 -4.61 12.95
CA ASP A 68 13.42 -5.30 14.20
C ASP A 68 11.92 -5.59 14.39
N SER A 69 11.05 -5.07 13.52
CA SER A 69 9.61 -5.30 13.54
C SER A 69 8.98 -5.21 12.15
N PRO A 70 7.95 -6.02 11.86
CA PRO A 70 7.20 -5.95 10.61
C PRO A 70 6.47 -4.61 10.47
N ALA A 71 6.09 -4.26 9.25
CA ALA A 71 5.29 -3.07 9.01
C ALA A 71 3.84 -3.29 9.44
N VAL A 72 3.24 -2.29 10.10
CA VAL A 72 1.81 -2.26 10.43
C VAL A 72 1.17 -1.12 9.66
N VAL A 73 0.17 -1.45 8.83
CA VAL A 73 -0.50 -0.48 7.96
C VAL A 73 -2.00 -0.48 8.23
N LYS A 74 -2.59 0.71 8.33
CA LYS A 74 -4.04 0.90 8.39
C LYS A 74 -4.57 1.07 6.96
N LEU A 75 -5.51 0.22 6.56
CA LEU A 75 -6.12 0.22 5.23
C LEU A 75 -7.64 0.24 5.36
N GLN A 76 -8.32 0.77 4.36
CA GLN A 76 -9.78 0.61 4.27
C GLN A 76 -10.13 -0.86 4.12
N THR A 77 -11.35 -1.23 4.54
CA THR A 77 -11.89 -2.55 4.26
C THR A 77 -11.91 -2.80 2.76
N GLY A 78 -11.41 -3.96 2.32
CA GLY A 78 -11.31 -4.24 0.89
C GLY A 78 -10.23 -5.25 0.54
N LYS A 79 -9.97 -5.36 -0.77
CA LYS A 79 -8.97 -6.26 -1.33
C LYS A 79 -7.84 -5.45 -1.96
N TYR A 80 -6.62 -5.89 -1.75
CA TYR A 80 -5.41 -5.22 -2.20
C TYR A 80 -4.42 -6.21 -2.79
N LEU A 81 -3.42 -5.66 -3.50
CA LEU A 81 -2.23 -6.36 -3.94
C LEU A 81 -1.03 -5.80 -3.19
N ILE A 82 -0.27 -6.67 -2.54
CA ILE A 82 1.07 -6.35 -2.04
C ILE A 82 2.07 -6.79 -3.10
N LYS A 83 2.96 -5.90 -3.53
CA LYS A 83 4.09 -6.21 -4.41
C LYS A 83 5.40 -5.99 -3.66
N LEU A 84 6.33 -6.93 -3.81
CA LEU A 84 7.64 -6.87 -3.18
C LEU A 84 8.67 -7.67 -4.00
N LEU A 85 9.95 -7.44 -3.73
CA LEU A 85 11.03 -8.30 -4.25
C LEU A 85 11.34 -9.40 -3.24
N ASN A 86 11.58 -10.62 -3.72
CA ASN A 86 12.16 -11.69 -2.88
C ASN A 86 13.68 -11.51 -2.71
N LEU A 87 14.34 -12.42 -1.99
CA LEU A 87 15.79 -12.35 -1.76
C LEU A 87 16.62 -12.54 -3.06
N LYS A 88 16.00 -13.05 -4.13
CA LYS A 88 16.61 -13.22 -5.46
C LYS A 88 16.43 -11.99 -6.35
N GLY A 89 15.65 -11.00 -5.91
CA GLY A 89 15.30 -9.82 -6.70
C GLY A 89 14.14 -10.03 -7.67
N ASP A 90 13.41 -11.14 -7.58
CA ASP A 90 12.20 -11.36 -8.39
C ASP A 90 11.00 -10.60 -7.80
N ALA A 91 10.20 -9.99 -8.66
CA ALA A 91 8.97 -9.32 -8.25
C ALA A 91 7.85 -10.34 -7.98
N ILE A 92 7.31 -10.31 -6.76
CA ILE A 92 6.20 -11.15 -6.30
C ILE A 92 4.99 -10.27 -5.98
N SER A 93 3.79 -10.83 -6.18
CA SER A 93 2.53 -10.16 -5.91
C SER A 93 1.57 -11.07 -5.15
N HIS A 94 1.01 -10.59 -4.05
CA HIS A 94 0.05 -11.31 -3.23
C HIS A 94 -1.24 -10.53 -3.04
N ARG A 95 -2.39 -11.21 -3.16
CA ARG A 95 -3.69 -10.63 -2.81
C ARG A 95 -3.91 -10.74 -1.31
N ILE A 96 -4.36 -9.64 -0.71
CA ILE A 96 -4.79 -9.60 0.69
C ILE A 96 -6.21 -9.04 0.80
N SER A 97 -6.90 -9.38 1.89
CA SER A 97 -8.24 -8.84 2.19
C SER A 97 -8.27 -8.29 3.60
N ILE A 98 -8.61 -7.01 3.74
CA ILE A 98 -8.74 -6.28 4.99
C ILE A 98 -10.22 -6.25 5.37
N GLU A 99 -10.50 -6.57 6.62
CA GLU A 99 -11.83 -6.50 7.21
C GLU A 99 -11.89 -5.37 8.24
N LYS A 100 -13.07 -4.80 8.41
CA LYS A 100 -13.31 -3.76 9.40
C LYS A 100 -12.92 -4.22 10.81
N ASP A 101 -12.26 -3.34 11.56
CA ASP A 101 -11.84 -3.53 12.95
C ASP A 101 -11.01 -4.81 13.19
N SER A 102 -10.35 -5.31 12.13
CA SER A 102 -9.51 -6.50 12.17
C SER A 102 -8.03 -6.14 12.21
N ILE A 103 -7.22 -7.07 12.75
CA ILE A 103 -5.77 -7.09 12.57
C ILE A 103 -5.42 -8.40 11.88
N LYS A 104 -4.82 -8.33 10.68
CA LYS A 104 -4.44 -9.51 9.90
C LYS A 104 -2.95 -9.56 9.67
N ASN A 105 -2.38 -10.73 9.90
CA ASN A 105 -0.96 -10.99 9.67
C ASN A 105 -0.78 -11.60 8.29
N PHE A 106 0.14 -11.03 7.49
CA PHE A 106 0.53 -11.53 6.19
C PHE A 106 2.03 -11.78 6.22
N SER A 107 2.42 -13.04 6.05
CA SER A 107 3.82 -13.46 6.04
C SER A 107 4.20 -14.00 4.67
N PHE A 108 5.33 -13.52 4.16
CA PHE A 108 5.89 -13.96 2.90
C PHE A 108 7.16 -14.75 3.20
N THR A 109 7.07 -16.07 3.05
CA THR A 109 8.22 -16.97 3.16
C THR A 109 8.64 -17.42 1.76
N GLU A 110 9.90 -17.82 1.61
CA GLU A 110 10.38 -18.47 0.38
C GLU A 110 9.87 -19.90 0.26
#